data_AF-A0A927ISF3-F1
#
_entry.id   AF-A0A927ISF3-F1
#
_cell.length_a   1.000
_cell.length_b   1.000
_cell.length_c   1.000
_cell.angle_alpha   90.00
_cell.angle_beta   90.00
_cell.angle_gamma   90.00
#
_symmetry.space_group_name_H-M   'P 1'
#
loop_
_entity.id
_entity.type
_entity.pdbx_description
1 polymer ?
#
loop_
_entity_poly.entity_id
_entity_poly.type
_entity_poly.pdbx_seq_one_letter_code
_entity_poly.pdbx_strand_id
1 'polypeptide(L)' 'MINVFDAWRERRAIRKTHQQLHGLSDQILADIGLTRADIPMVGRNGFVRRTEL' A
#
# COMPACT_ATOMS: atom_id res chain seq x y z
N MET A 1 -13.98 -17.49 11.58
CA MET A 1 -12.78 -18.35 11.46
C MET A 1 -11.88 -17.71 10.42
N ILE A 2 -10.65 -17.31 10.76
CA ILE A 2 -9.71 -16.76 9.77
C ILE A 2 -9.32 -17.90 8.83
N ASN A 3 -9.64 -17.77 7.55
CA ASN A 3 -9.14 -18.68 6.54
C ASN A 3 -7.68 -18.34 6.26
N VAL A 4 -6.78 -19.26 6.59
CA VAL A 4 -5.32 -19.10 6.43
C VAL A 4 -4.96 -18.84 4.96
N PHE A 5 -5.69 -19.42 4.01
CA PHE A 5 -5.49 -19.18 2.58
C PHE A 5 -5.83 -17.73 2.19
N ASP A 6 -6.91 -17.17 2.73
CA ASP A 6 -7.31 -15.79 2.46
C ASP A 6 -6.32 -14.81 3.08
N ALA A 7 -5.87 -15.06 4.32
CA ALA A 7 -4.84 -14.25 4.97
C ALA A 7 -3.48 -14.28 4.24
N TRP A 8 -3.11 -15.44 3.66
CA TRP A 8 -1.90 -15.55 2.84
C TRP A 8 -2.03 -14.80 1.50
N ARG A 9 -3.19 -14.93 0.84
CA ARG A 9 -3.48 -14.22 -0.42
C ARG A 9 -3.43 -12.70 -0.21
N GLU A 10 -4.05 -12.21 0.86
CA GLU A 10 -4.04 -10.80 1.25
C GLU A 10 -2.61 -10.29 1.45
N ARG A 11 -1.80 -11.01 2.25
CA ARG A 11 -0.38 -10.65 2.48
C ARG A 11 0.44 -10.64 1.19
N ARG A 12 0.18 -11.57 0.27
CA ARG A 12 0.87 -11.63 -1.02
C ARG A 12 0.50 -10.43 -1.89
N ALA A 13 -0.78 -10.04 -1.92
CA ALA A 13 -1.24 -8.86 -2.65
C ALA A 13 -0.58 -7.58 -2.12
N ILE A 14 -0.59 -7.38 -0.80
CA ILE A 14 0.04 -6.21 -0.15
C ILE A 14 1.54 -6.13 -0.50
N ARG A 15 2.28 -7.24 -0.42
CA ARG A 15 3.70 -7.28 -0.78
C ARG A 15 3.94 -6.91 -2.25
N LYS A 16 3.11 -7.41 -3.16
CA LYS A 16 3.21 -7.09 -4.58
C LYS A 16 2.98 -5.59 -4.81
N THR A 17 1.95 -5.02 -4.18
CA THR A 17 1.67 -3.58 -4.24
C THR A 17 2.85 -2.76 -3.72
N HIS A 18 3.44 -3.14 -2.58
CA HIS A 18 4.62 -2.44 -2.03
C HIS A 18 5.80 -2.48 -3.00
N GLN A 19 6.10 -3.64 -3.58
CA GLN A 19 7.17 -3.77 -4.58
C GLN A 19 6.94 -2.87 -5.80
N GLN A 20 5.70 -2.81 -6.28
CA GLN A 20 5.32 -1.93 -7.39
C GLN A 20 5.52 -0.45 -7.01
N LEU A 21 5.04 -0.03 -5.84
CA LEU A 21 5.17 1.35 -5.36
C LEU A 21 6.64 1.75 -5.12
N HIS A 22 7.48 0.84 -4.61
CA HIS A 22 8.91 1.08 -4.49
C HIS A 22 9.61 1.23 -5.84
N GLY A 23 9.11 0.57 -6.89
CA GLY A 23 9.64 0.70 -8.26
C GLY A 23 9.25 1.99 -8.97
N LEU A 24 8.23 2.72 -8.51
CA LEU A 24 7.85 4.02 -9.06
C LEU A 24 8.83 5.10 -8.64
N SER A 25 8.94 6.19 -9.41
CA SER A 25 9.70 7.38 -8.98
C SER A 25 8.88 8.24 -8.01
N ASP A 26 9.55 9.15 -7.30
CA ASP A 26 8.89 10.04 -6.34
C ASP A 26 7.86 10.95 -7.02
N GLN A 27 8.12 11.37 -8.27
CA GLN A 27 7.17 12.15 -9.06
C GLN A 27 5.90 11.37 -9.38
N ILE A 28 6.03 10.09 -9.76
CA ILE A 28 4.88 9.24 -10.07
C ILE A 28 4.10 8.92 -8.79
N LEU A 29 4.79 8.71 -7.67
CA LEU A 29 4.14 8.57 -6.37
C LEU A 29 3.37 9.84 -6.00
N ALA A 30 3.97 11.01 -6.18
CA ALA A 30 3.31 12.29 -5.91
C ALA A 30 2.09 12.53 -6.80
N ASP A 31 2.15 12.13 -8.08
CA ASP A 31 1.04 12.22 -9.03
C ASP A 31 -0.19 11.41 -8.57
N ILE A 32 0.03 10.23 -7.99
CA ILE A 32 -1.03 9.42 -7.37
C ILE A 32 -1.31 9.80 -5.90
N GLY A 33 -0.69 10.89 -5.41
CA GLY A 33 -0.91 11.43 -4.07
C GLY A 33 -0.31 10.60 -2.93
N LEU A 34 0.80 9.91 -3.19
CA LEU A 34 1.56 9.14 -2.21
C LEU A 34 2.96 9.71 -2.03
N THR A 35 3.51 9.53 -0.84
CA THR A 35 4.93 9.67 -0.55
C THR A 35 5.54 8.31 -0.25
N ARG A 36 6.88 8.22 -0.25
CA ARG A 36 7.59 6.99 0.19
C ARG A 36 7.21 6.57 1.61
N ALA A 37 6.90 7.53 2.48
CA ALA A 37 6.51 7.28 3.86
C ALA A 37 5.11 6.64 3.98
N ASP A 38 4.27 6.77 2.95
CA ASP A 38 2.92 6.21 2.94
C ASP A 38 2.90 4.73 2.53
N ILE A 39 3.89 4.27 1.76
CA ILE A 39 3.97 2.89 1.23
C ILE A 39 3.76 1.83 2.33
N PRO A 40 4.40 1.89 3.51
CA PRO A 40 4.20 0.92 4.59
C PRO A 40 2.77 0.85 5.15
N MET A 41 1.96 1.88 4.91
CA MET A 41 0.57 1.98 5.37
C MET A 41 -0.41 1.47 4.30
N VAL A 42 -0.02 1.47 3.02
CA VAL A 42 -0.85 0.96 1.92
C VAL A 42 -1.15 -0.53 2.13
N GLY A 43 -2.44 -0.90 2.10
CA GLY A 43 -2.90 -2.27 2.30
C GLY A 43 -3.10 -2.68 3.76
N ARG A 44 -2.87 -1.79 4.74
CA ARG A 44 -3.44 -1.97 6.09
C ARG A 44 -4.88 -1.50 6.08
N ASN A 45 -5.77 -2.27 6.73
CA ASN A 45 -7.12 -1.82 7.04
C ASN A 45 -7.05 -0.44 7.72
N GLY A 46 -7.74 0.55 7.15
CA GLY A 46 -7.83 1.90 7.70
C GLY A 46 -6.79 2.90 7.19
N PHE A 47 -6.05 2.63 6.11
CA PHE A 47 -5.29 3.69 5.43
C PHE A 47 -6.24 4.72 4.81
N VAL A 48 -6.46 5.81 5.54
CA VAL A 48 -7.15 7.02 5.06
C VAL A 48 -6.08 8.02 4.65
N ARG A 49 -6.15 8.49 3.41
CA ARG A 49 -5.22 9.46 2.82
C ARG A 49 -5.15 10.71 3.70
N ARG A 50 -3.93 11.10 4.10
CA ARG A 50 -3.68 12.27 4.95
C ARG A 50 -3.57 13.55 4.11
N THR A 51 -4.48 13.74 3.16
CA THR A 51 -4.58 14.99 2.40
C THR A 51 -5.95 15.57 2.66
N GLU A 52 -5.98 16.84 3.06
CA GLU A 52 -7.12 17.66 3.50
C GLU A 52 -7.39 17.64 5.02
N LEU A 53 -6.49 18.32 5.75
CA LEU A 53 -6.82 19.26 6.82
C LEU A 53 -6.15 20.61 6.51
#